data_AF-A0A556TJL3-F1
#
_entry.id   AF-A0A556TJL3-F1
#
_cell.length_a   1.000
_cell.length_b   1.000
_cell.length_c   1.000
_cell.angle_alpha   90.00
_cell.angle_beta   90.00
_cell.angle_gamma   90.00
#
_symmetry.space_group_name_H-M   'P 1'
#
loop_
_entity.id
_entity.type
_entity.pdbx_description
1 polymer ?
#
loop_
_entity_poly.entity_id
_entity_poly.type
_entity_poly.pdbx_seq_one_letter_code
_entity_poly.pdbx_strand_id
1 'polypeptide(L)'
;MISPADMSNLVLGPELQNGHGEDSDPDDSEPAGIYLRDRRRARSLPAYPEQADLFSRLSQCCRKRVKFADAMGLNLASVRHFSIAEDPQVPSEVFAALRTRPPPREHTGDMLSSFSSSQDPPAGRRLAPAFDMRLKSEVTEARANRCGVALERASVSGWAVRGVIRAKVADKDETEVGVRYTFNNWASFADAPAVPVSGDCARDYQKFSFTVHTPPFLEPDASVYFAVYMRTERGELWDNNDQQNYCVQCDRML
;
A
#
# COMPACT_ATOMS: atom_id res chain seq x y z
N MET A 1 -7.71 -20.68 -23.00
CA MET A 1 -7.95 -19.35 -23.57
C MET A 1 -9.28 -18.85 -23.05
N ILE A 2 -9.24 -17.92 -22.10
CA ILE A 2 -10.38 -17.07 -21.73
C ILE A 2 -9.80 -15.66 -21.56
N SER A 3 -10.43 -14.69 -22.22
CA SER A 3 -10.08 -13.28 -22.29
C SER A 3 -10.59 -12.52 -21.04
N PRO A 4 -9.91 -11.47 -20.56
CA PRO A 4 -10.24 -10.79 -19.30
C PRO A 4 -11.36 -9.73 -19.45
N ALA A 5 -12.60 -10.16 -19.70
CA ALA A 5 -13.76 -9.27 -19.73
C ALA A 5 -14.94 -9.69 -18.82
N ASP A 6 -14.89 -10.84 -18.15
CA ASP A 6 -16.04 -11.37 -17.39
C ASP A 6 -15.76 -11.54 -15.89
N MET A 7 -15.40 -10.45 -15.18
CA MET A 7 -15.36 -10.44 -13.70
C MET A 7 -16.11 -9.26 -13.08
N SER A 8 -17.11 -8.73 -13.78
CA SER A 8 -18.03 -7.75 -13.21
C SER A 8 -19.46 -8.19 -13.48
N ASN A 9 -20.02 -9.03 -12.61
CA ASN A 9 -21.45 -9.09 -12.28
C ASN A 9 -21.70 -10.32 -11.42
N LEU A 10 -21.67 -10.17 -10.09
CA LEU A 10 -22.50 -10.92 -9.14
C LEU A 10 -22.36 -10.25 -7.76
N VAL A 11 -22.98 -9.08 -7.60
CA VAL A 11 -23.38 -8.56 -6.28
C VAL A 11 -24.87 -8.29 -6.36
N LEU A 12 -25.65 -9.27 -5.91
CA LEU A 12 -27.08 -9.13 -5.68
C LEU A 12 -27.25 -8.25 -4.42
N GLY A 13 -27.79 -7.05 -4.59
CA GLY A 13 -28.31 -6.25 -3.48
C GLY A 13 -29.74 -6.71 -3.13
N PRO A 14 -30.18 -6.62 -1.86
CA PRO A 14 -31.56 -6.93 -1.52
C PRO A 14 -32.47 -5.74 -1.87
N GLU A 15 -33.44 -5.99 -2.74
CA GLU A 15 -34.62 -5.13 -2.92
C GLU A 15 -35.52 -5.28 -1.69
N LEU A 16 -35.84 -4.17 -1.02
CA LEU A 16 -36.90 -4.09 -0.02
C LEU A 16 -38.16 -3.56 -0.69
N GLN A 17 -39.13 -4.45 -0.90
CA GLN A 17 -40.48 -4.12 -1.34
C GLN A 17 -41.35 -3.81 -0.11
N ASN A 18 -41.87 -2.58 -0.04
CA ASN A 18 -42.92 -2.16 0.89
C ASN A 18 -44.29 -2.71 0.48
N GLY A 19 -45.12 -3.10 1.45
CA GLY A 19 -46.56 -3.26 1.28
C GLY A 19 -47.29 -3.89 2.48
N HIS A 20 -47.95 -3.03 3.27
CA HIS A 20 -49.21 -3.16 4.06
C HIS A 20 -49.74 -4.57 4.43
N GLY A 21 -50.31 -4.85 5.60
CA GLY A 21 -50.76 -4.14 6.81
C GLY A 21 -51.36 -5.24 7.73
N GLU A 22 -51.37 -5.08 9.05
CA GLU A 22 -52.61 -5.01 9.86
C GLU A 22 -52.21 -4.79 11.33
N ASP A 23 -52.70 -3.68 11.86
CA ASP A 23 -53.37 -3.45 13.15
C ASP A 23 -52.93 -4.24 14.40
N SER A 24 -52.32 -3.52 15.35
CA SER A 24 -52.55 -3.69 16.79
C SER A 24 -52.02 -2.47 17.55
N ASP A 25 -52.93 -1.63 18.04
CA ASP A 25 -52.65 -0.60 19.06
C ASP A 25 -52.14 -1.26 20.35
N PRO A 26 -51.22 -0.59 21.07
CA PRO A 26 -51.63 -0.09 22.37
C PRO A 26 -51.02 1.27 22.76
N ASP A 27 -51.91 2.14 23.26
CA ASP A 27 -51.80 2.86 24.53
C ASP A 27 -50.54 3.71 24.82
N ASP A 28 -50.73 5.02 24.62
CA ASP A 28 -50.47 6.11 25.57
C ASP A 28 -49.12 6.13 26.31
N SER A 29 -48.19 6.97 25.85
CA SER A 29 -47.45 7.97 26.65
C SER A 29 -46.24 8.50 25.89
N GLU A 30 -46.38 9.70 25.32
CA GLU A 30 -45.27 10.55 24.88
C GLU A 30 -44.55 11.15 26.11
N PRO A 31 -43.23 11.00 26.27
CA PRO A 31 -42.44 12.00 26.95
C PRO A 31 -41.84 12.93 25.90
N ALA A 32 -42.52 14.07 25.75
CA ALA A 32 -42.12 15.27 25.03
C ALA A 32 -40.62 15.33 24.71
N GLY A 33 -40.29 15.00 23.46
CA GLY A 33 -39.03 15.39 22.86
C GLY A 33 -38.87 16.89 23.05
N ILE A 34 -37.84 17.29 23.80
CA ILE A 34 -37.44 18.67 23.99
C ILE A 34 -37.08 19.18 22.60
N TYR A 35 -38.07 19.72 21.89
CA TYR A 35 -37.83 20.67 20.83
C TYR A 35 -36.99 21.75 21.49
N LEU A 36 -35.69 21.75 21.19
CA LEU A 36 -34.85 22.92 21.29
C LEU A 36 -35.58 23.96 20.47
N ARG A 37 -36.49 24.70 21.12
CA ARG A 37 -37.02 25.95 20.60
C ARG A 37 -35.77 26.70 20.19
N ASP A 38 -35.64 26.93 18.89
CA ASP A 38 -34.70 27.89 18.35
C ASP A 38 -34.80 29.11 19.26
N ARG A 39 -33.80 29.27 20.13
CA ARG A 39 -33.72 30.43 21.01
C ARG A 39 -33.57 31.56 20.02
N ARG A 40 -34.67 32.29 19.79
CA ARG A 40 -34.71 33.46 18.92
C ARG A 40 -33.48 34.26 19.28
N ARG A 41 -32.53 34.33 18.34
CA ARG A 41 -31.28 35.08 18.51
C ARG A 41 -31.65 36.42 19.13
N ALA A 42 -31.13 36.71 20.31
CA ALA A 42 -31.44 37.97 20.99
C ALA A 42 -31.18 39.10 20.00
N ARG A 43 -32.21 39.90 19.70
CA ARG A 43 -32.01 41.12 18.92
C ARG A 43 -31.19 42.04 19.82
N SER A 44 -29.94 42.28 19.44
CA SER A 44 -29.14 43.33 20.07
C SER A 44 -29.96 44.61 20.07
N LEU A 45 -29.89 45.37 21.16
CA LEU A 45 -30.49 46.71 21.23
C LEU A 45 -30.06 47.52 20.00
N PRO A 46 -30.94 48.35 19.43
CA PRO A 46 -30.56 49.24 18.34
C PRO A 46 -29.36 50.06 18.80
N ALA A 47 -28.28 50.03 18.02
CA ALA A 47 -27.12 50.87 18.28
C ALA A 47 -27.59 52.32 18.32
N TYR A 48 -27.17 53.08 19.35
CA TYR A 48 -27.42 54.51 19.40
C TYR A 48 -26.95 55.15 18.08
N PRO A 49 -27.65 56.16 17.53
CA PRO A 49 -27.36 56.69 16.19
C PRO A 49 -25.88 57.06 15.98
N GLU A 50 -25.21 57.59 17.01
CA GLU A 50 -23.78 57.93 16.98
C GLU A 50 -22.86 56.69 16.90
N GLN A 51 -23.24 55.59 17.54
CA GLN A 51 -22.50 54.32 17.47
C GLN A 51 -22.74 53.60 16.13
N ALA A 52 -23.95 53.70 15.57
CA ALA A 52 -24.29 53.12 14.28
C ALA A 52 -23.47 53.74 13.14
N ASP A 53 -23.22 55.06 13.20
CA ASP A 53 -22.38 55.76 12.23
C ASP A 53 -20.90 55.37 12.38
N LEU A 54 -20.38 55.24 13.61
CA LEU A 54 -19.03 54.71 13.86
C LEU A 54 -18.85 53.28 13.31
N PHE A 55 -19.79 52.38 13.56
CA PHE A 55 -19.76 51.01 13.04
C PHE A 55 -19.91 50.97 11.51
N SER A 56 -20.71 51.87 10.92
CA SER A 56 -20.87 52.00 9.48
C SER A 56 -19.57 52.48 8.84
N ARG A 57 -18.95 53.53 9.39
CA ARG A 57 -17.66 54.07 8.93
C ARG A 57 -16.53 53.04 9.05
N LEU A 58 -16.44 52.32 10.17
CA LEU A 58 -15.47 51.23 10.34
C LEU A 58 -15.75 50.07 9.37
N SER A 59 -17.03 49.75 9.10
CA SER A 59 -17.37 48.70 8.14
C SER A 59 -17.08 49.06 6.68
N GLN A 60 -17.10 50.36 6.34
CA GLN A 60 -16.77 50.89 5.02
C GLN A 60 -15.25 51.08 4.85
N CYS A 61 -14.54 51.39 5.94
CA CYS A 61 -13.07 51.50 5.99
C CYS A 61 -12.36 50.16 5.79
N CYS A 62 -12.92 49.11 6.38
CA CYS A 62 -12.16 47.92 6.65
C CYS A 62 -13.05 46.69 6.41
N ARG A 63 -12.67 45.84 5.45
CA ARG A 63 -13.36 44.59 5.15
C ARG A 63 -13.46 43.75 6.41
N LYS A 64 -14.68 43.57 6.95
CA LYS A 64 -14.95 42.69 8.08
C LYS A 64 -14.53 41.26 7.71
N ARG A 65 -13.69 40.63 8.54
CA ARG A 65 -13.26 39.24 8.37
C ARG A 65 -13.56 38.46 9.63
N VAL A 66 -14.12 37.27 9.47
CA VAL A 66 -14.31 36.29 10.54
C VAL A 66 -13.27 35.20 10.34
N LYS A 67 -12.65 34.75 11.43
CA LYS A 67 -11.77 33.57 11.45
C LYS A 67 -12.24 32.66 12.57
N PHE A 68 -12.15 31.36 12.33
CA PHE A 68 -12.35 30.38 13.38
C PHE A 68 -11.05 30.19 14.16
N ALA A 69 -11.17 30.12 15.48
CA ALA A 69 -10.05 29.92 16.38
C ALA A 69 -10.42 28.92 17.48
N ASP A 70 -9.42 28.29 18.09
CA ASP A 70 -9.59 27.42 19.25
C ASP A 70 -9.95 28.21 20.52
N ALA A 71 -10.09 27.51 21.65
CA ALA A 71 -10.40 28.13 22.95
C ALA A 71 -9.32 29.11 23.43
N MET A 72 -8.10 29.06 22.87
CA MET A 72 -7.00 29.96 23.16
C MET A 72 -6.87 31.11 22.14
N GLY A 73 -7.75 31.18 21.13
CA GLY A 73 -7.71 32.20 20.08
C GLY A 73 -6.70 31.91 18.97
N LEU A 74 -6.16 30.69 18.90
CA LEU A 74 -5.23 30.27 17.84
C LEU A 74 -5.99 29.68 16.64
N ASN A 75 -5.35 29.70 15.48
CA ASN A 75 -5.95 29.23 14.23
C ASN A 75 -6.26 27.73 14.32
N LEU A 76 -7.49 27.30 13.98
CA LEU A 76 -7.88 25.88 14.05
C LEU A 76 -7.08 24.97 13.10
N ALA A 77 -6.57 25.52 12.00
CA ALA A 77 -5.79 24.80 11.02
C ALA A 77 -4.67 25.68 10.46
N SER A 78 -3.54 25.03 10.17
CA SER A 78 -2.43 25.62 9.42
C SER A 78 -2.32 24.88 8.09
N VAL A 79 -2.41 25.62 6.97
CA VAL A 79 -2.25 25.07 5.63
C VAL A 79 -0.90 25.52 5.11
N ARG A 80 -0.02 24.55 4.82
CA ARG A 80 1.26 24.80 4.16
C ARG A 80 1.18 24.27 2.74
N HIS A 81 1.43 25.14 1.78
CA HIS A 81 1.52 24.76 0.37
C HIS A 81 2.97 24.42 0.07
N PHE A 82 3.20 23.28 -0.59
CA PHE A 82 4.53 22.85 -1.01
C PHE A 82 4.62 22.94 -2.53
N SER A 83 5.77 23.40 -3.02
CA SER A 83 6.12 23.36 -4.44
C SER A 83 7.06 22.20 -4.72
N ILE A 84 6.94 21.59 -5.90
CA ILE A 84 7.87 20.54 -6.37
C ILE A 84 9.30 21.09 -6.51
N ALA A 85 9.45 22.41 -6.73
CA ALA A 85 10.74 23.08 -6.82
C ALA A 85 11.27 23.59 -5.47
N GLU A 86 10.54 23.42 -4.36
CA GLU A 86 10.98 23.84 -3.03
C GLU A 86 11.80 22.71 -2.38
N ASP A 87 13.02 23.02 -1.95
CA ASP A 87 13.86 22.06 -1.24
C ASP A 87 13.24 21.68 0.12
N PRO A 88 13.19 20.38 0.47
CA PRO A 88 12.60 19.93 1.71
C PRO A 88 13.36 20.51 2.92
N GLN A 89 12.66 21.33 3.70
CA GLN A 89 13.18 21.89 4.95
C GLN A 89 13.12 20.80 6.04
N VAL A 90 14.24 20.10 6.24
CA VAL A 90 14.38 19.07 7.26
C VAL A 90 14.76 19.73 8.60
N PRO A 91 14.01 19.49 9.70
CA PRO A 91 14.34 20.03 11.02
C PRO A 91 15.74 19.64 11.51
N SER A 92 16.41 20.57 12.21
CA SER A 92 17.76 20.40 12.76
C SER A 92 17.92 19.15 13.64
N GLU A 93 16.84 18.77 14.33
CA GLU A 93 16.75 17.59 15.19
C GLU A 93 17.02 16.28 14.41
N VAL A 94 16.58 16.21 13.16
CA VAL A 94 16.82 15.06 12.28
C VAL A 94 18.32 14.94 11.99
N PHE A 95 19.00 16.07 11.73
CA PHE A 95 20.45 16.06 11.52
C PHE A 95 21.22 15.69 12.78
N ALA A 96 20.75 16.10 13.96
CA ALA A 96 21.34 15.70 15.24
C ALA A 96 21.21 14.18 15.45
N ALA A 97 20.04 13.60 15.18
CA ALA A 97 19.81 12.16 15.25
C ALA A 97 20.68 11.37 14.26
N LEU A 98 20.88 11.89 13.05
CA LEU A 98 21.78 11.28 12.06
C LEU A 98 23.24 11.31 12.49
N ARG A 99 23.69 12.38 13.16
CA ARG A 99 25.08 12.51 13.66
C ARG A 99 25.39 11.60 14.83
N THR A 100 24.39 11.22 15.63
CA THR A 100 24.54 10.23 16.71
C THR A 100 24.61 8.79 16.18
N ARG A 101 24.33 8.57 14.90
CA ARG A 101 24.46 7.25 14.27
C ARG A 101 25.94 6.99 13.95
N PRO A 102 26.53 5.86 14.40
CA PRO A 102 27.89 5.51 14.04
C PRO A 102 28.04 5.43 12.52
N PRO A 103 29.22 5.79 11.96
CA PRO A 103 29.42 5.81 10.52
C PRO A 103 29.13 4.42 9.91
N PRO A 104 28.46 4.36 8.74
CA PRO A 104 28.22 3.11 8.06
C PRO A 104 29.55 2.43 7.73
N ARG A 105 29.75 1.21 8.22
CA ARG A 105 30.75 0.32 7.62
C ARG A 105 30.35 0.10 6.16
N GLU A 106 31.33 0.05 5.26
CA GLU A 106 31.20 0.05 3.80
C GLU A 106 30.53 -1.22 3.23
N HIS A 107 29.32 -1.51 3.68
CA HIS A 107 28.49 -2.59 3.19
C HIS A 107 27.10 -2.01 2.92
N THR A 108 26.80 -1.89 1.63
CA THR A 108 25.59 -1.30 1.01
C THR A 108 24.26 -2.02 1.35
N GLY A 109 24.18 -2.72 2.48
CA GLY A 109 22.99 -3.49 2.91
C GLY A 109 22.30 -2.98 4.18
N ASP A 110 22.85 -1.98 4.88
CA ASP A 110 22.52 -1.76 6.30
C ASP A 110 21.55 -0.58 6.57
N MET A 111 21.01 0.09 5.55
CA MET A 111 19.91 1.07 5.76
C MET A 111 18.54 0.39 5.93
N LEU A 112 18.39 -0.87 5.49
CA LEU A 112 17.22 -1.69 5.82
C LEU A 112 17.25 -2.23 7.26
N SER A 113 18.37 -2.11 7.99
CA SER A 113 18.51 -2.79 9.28
C SER A 113 17.74 -2.17 10.43
N SER A 114 17.37 -0.89 10.33
CA SER A 114 16.47 -0.26 11.29
C SER A 114 15.03 -0.83 11.22
N PHE A 115 14.63 -1.40 10.07
CA PHE A 115 13.44 -2.25 9.94
C PHE A 115 13.77 -3.74 10.14
N SER A 116 15.04 -4.13 10.04
CA SER A 116 15.51 -5.51 10.26
C SER A 116 15.82 -5.81 11.72
N SER A 117 15.63 -4.89 12.66
CA SER A 117 15.64 -5.22 14.09
C SER A 117 14.46 -6.13 14.49
N SER A 118 13.52 -6.37 13.58
CA SER A 118 12.53 -7.47 13.63
C SER A 118 12.94 -8.66 12.74
N GLN A 119 14.25 -8.92 12.59
CA GLN A 119 14.76 -10.12 11.90
C GLN A 119 14.47 -11.40 12.65
N ASP A 120 14.21 -11.31 13.95
CA ASP A 120 13.50 -12.37 14.63
C ASP A 120 12.05 -12.30 14.20
N PRO A 121 11.49 -13.39 13.65
CA PRO A 121 10.06 -13.43 13.46
C PRO A 121 9.37 -13.13 14.79
N PRO A 122 8.28 -12.33 14.83
CA PRO A 122 7.40 -12.27 16.00
C PRO A 122 7.22 -13.67 16.57
N ALA A 123 7.50 -13.78 17.87
CA ALA A 123 7.75 -15.03 18.58
C ALA A 123 6.92 -16.20 18.01
N GLY A 124 7.58 -17.12 17.32
CA GLY A 124 6.99 -18.36 16.84
C GLY A 124 6.34 -18.31 15.46
N ARG A 125 6.78 -17.47 14.51
CA ARG A 125 6.30 -17.50 13.11
C ARG A 125 7.45 -17.72 12.12
N ARG A 126 7.21 -18.31 10.96
CA ARG A 126 8.23 -18.43 9.90
C ARG A 126 7.60 -18.53 8.53
N LEU A 127 8.25 -17.95 7.54
CA LEU A 127 7.93 -18.21 6.14
C LEU A 127 8.49 -19.57 5.68
N ALA A 128 7.63 -20.40 5.09
CA ALA A 128 7.99 -21.70 4.53
C ALA A 128 7.50 -21.81 3.08
N PRO A 129 8.31 -22.37 2.16
CA PRO A 129 7.84 -22.64 0.81
C PRO A 129 6.80 -23.75 0.78
N ALA A 130 5.74 -23.55 -0.01
CA ALA A 130 4.78 -24.58 -0.35
C ALA A 130 5.10 -25.25 -1.71
N PHE A 131 6.37 -25.25 -2.14
CA PHE A 131 6.86 -25.85 -3.38
C PHE A 131 8.34 -26.24 -3.26
N ASP A 132 8.86 -27.00 -4.24
CA ASP A 132 10.29 -27.32 -4.30
C ASP A 132 11.11 -26.09 -4.67
N MET A 133 11.89 -25.59 -3.71
CA MET A 133 12.75 -24.42 -3.84
C MET A 133 13.92 -24.60 -4.81
N ARG A 134 14.25 -25.85 -5.20
CA ARG A 134 15.28 -26.17 -6.18
C ARG A 134 14.68 -26.95 -7.34
N LEU A 135 14.15 -26.19 -8.29
CA LEU A 135 13.61 -26.76 -9.52
C LEU A 135 14.73 -27.48 -10.29
N LYS A 136 14.42 -28.67 -10.81
CA LYS A 136 15.37 -29.43 -11.64
C LYS A 136 15.74 -28.62 -12.88
N SER A 137 16.99 -28.74 -13.34
CA SER A 137 17.47 -27.98 -14.52
C SER A 137 16.60 -28.25 -15.76
N GLU A 138 16.22 -29.52 -15.98
CA GLU A 138 15.36 -29.93 -17.10
C GLU A 138 13.99 -29.22 -17.11
N VAL A 139 13.36 -29.08 -15.94
CA VAL A 139 12.05 -28.41 -15.79
C VAL A 139 12.21 -26.92 -16.00
N THR A 140 13.25 -26.33 -15.43
CA THR A 140 13.57 -24.90 -15.57
C THR A 140 13.85 -24.54 -17.02
N GLU A 141 14.62 -25.37 -17.73
CA GLU A 141 14.94 -25.18 -19.15
C GLU A 141 13.71 -25.33 -20.04
N ALA A 142 12.89 -26.34 -19.81
CA ALA A 142 11.64 -26.50 -20.55
C ALA A 142 10.72 -25.28 -20.37
N ARG A 143 10.60 -24.76 -19.13
CA ARG A 143 9.82 -23.55 -18.85
C ARG A 143 10.43 -22.30 -19.46
N ALA A 144 11.74 -22.09 -19.32
CA ALA A 144 12.39 -20.93 -19.91
C ALA A 144 12.31 -20.96 -21.45
N ASN A 145 12.29 -22.17 -22.04
CA ASN A 145 12.06 -22.34 -23.47
C ASN A 145 10.66 -21.96 -23.92
N ARG A 146 9.64 -22.39 -23.18
CA ARG A 146 8.23 -22.18 -23.49
C ARG A 146 7.74 -20.78 -23.15
N CYS A 147 8.13 -20.27 -21.98
CA CYS A 147 7.64 -19.03 -21.40
C CYS A 147 8.60 -17.85 -21.62
N GLY A 148 9.84 -18.08 -22.08
CA GLY A 148 10.87 -17.04 -22.21
C GLY A 148 11.48 -16.56 -20.89
N VAL A 149 10.82 -16.84 -19.77
CA VAL A 149 11.27 -16.59 -18.40
C VAL A 149 10.91 -17.79 -17.53
N ALA A 150 11.73 -18.13 -16.54
CA ALA A 150 11.44 -19.18 -15.57
C ALA A 150 12.09 -18.93 -14.22
N LEU A 151 11.43 -19.35 -13.13
CA LEU A 151 12.09 -19.43 -11.82
C LEU A 151 13.09 -20.60 -11.82
N GLU A 152 14.34 -20.35 -11.44
CA GLU A 152 15.38 -21.39 -11.33
C GLU A 152 15.49 -21.91 -9.89
N ARG A 153 15.48 -21.00 -8.92
CA ARG A 153 15.50 -21.35 -7.49
C ARG A 153 14.88 -20.24 -6.65
N ALA A 154 14.38 -20.60 -5.49
CA ALA A 154 13.97 -19.65 -4.48
C ALA A 154 14.50 -20.06 -3.09
N SER A 155 14.55 -19.11 -2.18
CA SER A 155 14.93 -19.32 -0.79
C SER A 155 14.22 -18.33 0.11
N VAL A 156 14.04 -18.71 1.37
CA VAL A 156 13.44 -17.85 2.39
C VAL A 156 14.47 -17.57 3.47
N SER A 157 14.62 -16.30 3.83
CA SER A 157 15.49 -15.82 4.90
C SER A 157 14.73 -14.79 5.73
N GLY A 158 14.33 -15.15 6.95
CA GLY A 158 13.45 -14.34 7.78
C GLY A 158 12.12 -14.04 7.07
N TRP A 159 11.84 -12.74 6.89
CA TRP A 159 10.67 -12.22 6.15
C TRP A 159 10.96 -11.86 4.69
N ALA A 160 12.02 -12.41 4.10
CA ALA A 160 12.39 -12.16 2.72
C ALA A 160 12.35 -13.44 1.89
N VAL A 161 11.65 -13.38 0.75
CA VAL A 161 11.70 -14.39 -0.30
C VAL A 161 12.70 -13.93 -1.35
N ARG A 162 13.74 -14.73 -1.59
CA ARG A 162 14.77 -14.47 -2.58
C ARG A 162 14.70 -15.52 -3.66
N GLY A 163 15.18 -15.21 -4.85
CA GLY A 163 15.27 -16.21 -5.89
C GLY A 163 16.13 -15.79 -7.07
N VAL A 164 16.31 -16.75 -7.97
CA VAL A 164 17.00 -16.56 -9.24
C VAL A 164 16.04 -16.91 -10.37
N ILE A 165 15.97 -16.01 -11.34
CA ILE A 165 15.17 -16.11 -12.55
C ILE A 165 16.12 -16.36 -13.71
N ARG A 166 15.74 -17.24 -14.62
CA ARG A 166 16.39 -17.44 -15.91
C ARG A 166 15.52 -16.80 -16.99
N ALA A 167 16.08 -15.89 -17.79
CA ALA A 167 15.35 -15.16 -18.82
C ALA A 167 16.08 -15.18 -20.17
N LYS A 168 15.32 -15.34 -21.27
CA LYS A 168 15.79 -15.24 -22.65
C LYS A 168 15.85 -13.78 -23.09
N VAL A 169 16.87 -13.09 -22.61
CA VAL A 169 17.07 -11.67 -22.93
C VAL A 169 17.74 -11.55 -24.29
N ALA A 170 17.02 -11.03 -25.28
CA ALA A 170 17.57 -10.74 -26.61
C ALA A 170 18.30 -9.39 -26.63
N ASP A 171 17.71 -8.38 -25.99
CA ASP A 171 18.29 -7.05 -25.79
C ASP A 171 18.28 -6.69 -24.31
N LYS A 172 19.44 -6.33 -23.75
CA LYS A 172 19.59 -6.09 -22.31
C LYS A 172 19.05 -4.74 -21.87
N ASP A 173 19.06 -3.73 -22.74
CA ASP A 173 18.73 -2.36 -22.36
C ASP A 173 17.21 -2.09 -22.39
N GLU A 174 16.45 -2.92 -23.10
CA GLU A 174 14.99 -2.78 -23.27
C GLU A 174 14.18 -3.88 -22.54
N THR A 175 14.85 -4.69 -21.72
CA THR A 175 14.20 -5.82 -21.03
C THR A 175 14.12 -5.59 -19.53
N GLU A 176 12.91 -5.58 -18.99
CA GLU A 176 12.64 -5.60 -17.55
C GLU A 176 12.36 -7.05 -17.10
N VAL A 177 13.05 -7.52 -16.07
CA VAL A 177 12.78 -8.82 -15.44
C VAL A 177 12.41 -8.59 -13.99
N GLY A 178 11.40 -9.29 -13.49
CA GLY A 178 10.94 -9.08 -12.13
C GLY A 178 10.00 -10.16 -11.63
N VAL A 179 9.45 -9.89 -10.45
CA VAL A 179 8.47 -10.74 -9.78
C VAL A 179 7.25 -9.91 -9.46
N ARG A 180 6.08 -10.43 -9.79
CA ARG A 180 4.81 -9.90 -9.29
C ARG A 180 4.33 -10.77 -8.14
N TYR A 181 3.96 -10.16 -7.03
CA TYR A 181 3.54 -10.87 -5.83
C TYR A 181 2.31 -10.22 -5.18
N THR A 182 1.62 -11.01 -4.36
CA THR A 182 0.40 -10.63 -3.64
C THR A 182 0.39 -11.24 -2.24
N PHE A 183 -0.25 -10.53 -1.30
CA PHE A 183 -0.53 -11.00 0.06
C PHE A 183 -2.00 -11.33 0.29
N ASN A 184 -2.88 -11.06 -0.68
CA ASN A 184 -4.34 -11.14 -0.54
C ASN A 184 -5.02 -11.74 -1.78
N ASN A 185 -4.55 -12.93 -2.21
CA ASN A 185 -5.17 -13.70 -3.30
C ASN A 185 -5.39 -12.88 -4.59
N TRP A 186 -4.42 -12.03 -4.97
CA TRP A 186 -4.45 -11.19 -6.17
C TRP A 186 -5.49 -10.06 -6.17
N ALA A 187 -6.16 -9.78 -5.06
CA ALA A 187 -6.99 -8.58 -4.92
C ALA A 187 -6.16 -7.29 -5.06
N SER A 188 -4.88 -7.36 -4.67
CA SER A 188 -3.86 -6.35 -4.98
C SER A 188 -2.53 -7.04 -5.27
N PHE A 189 -1.65 -6.37 -6.01
CA PHE A 189 -0.31 -6.89 -6.30
C PHE A 189 0.74 -5.79 -6.28
N ALA A 190 1.99 -6.21 -6.15
CA ALA A 190 3.16 -5.37 -6.29
C ALA A 190 4.22 -6.07 -7.15
N ASP A 191 5.04 -5.27 -7.82
CA ASP A 191 6.15 -5.75 -8.64
C ASP A 191 7.47 -5.44 -7.93
N ALA A 192 8.35 -6.44 -7.84
CA ALA A 192 9.74 -6.29 -7.40
C ALA A 192 10.67 -6.51 -8.59
N PRO A 193 11.53 -5.53 -8.95
CA PRO A 193 12.47 -5.69 -10.04
C PRO A 193 13.54 -6.74 -9.68
N ALA A 194 14.02 -7.46 -10.67
CA ALA A 194 15.14 -8.39 -10.55
C ALA A 194 16.40 -7.78 -11.19
N VAL A 195 17.55 -8.02 -10.56
CA VAL A 195 18.84 -7.48 -11.01
C VAL A 195 19.69 -8.56 -11.67
N PRO A 196 20.40 -8.27 -12.78
CA PRO A 196 21.20 -9.25 -13.47
C PRO A 196 22.34 -9.77 -12.57
N VAL A 197 22.54 -11.09 -12.56
CA VAL A 197 23.62 -11.73 -11.82
C VAL A 197 24.90 -11.68 -12.67
N SER A 198 25.94 -11.07 -12.13
CA SER A 198 27.24 -10.93 -12.81
C SER A 198 27.92 -12.29 -13.00
N GLY A 199 28.55 -12.50 -14.17
CA GLY A 199 29.39 -13.66 -14.44
C GLY A 199 28.66 -14.96 -14.86
N ASP A 200 27.32 -14.97 -14.91
CA ASP A 200 26.52 -16.13 -15.30
C ASP A 200 25.63 -15.79 -16.51
N CYS A 201 26.29 -15.64 -17.67
CA CYS A 201 25.65 -15.42 -18.96
C CYS A 201 25.88 -16.66 -19.82
N ALA A 202 24.87 -17.53 -19.92
CA ALA A 202 24.86 -18.52 -20.98
C ALA A 202 24.58 -17.81 -22.31
N ARG A 203 24.93 -18.42 -23.45
CA ARG A 203 24.69 -17.81 -24.77
C ARG A 203 23.21 -17.45 -25.00
N ASP A 204 22.29 -18.22 -24.41
CA ASP A 204 20.87 -18.12 -24.70
C ASP A 204 20.04 -17.55 -23.52
N TYR A 205 20.66 -17.37 -22.35
CA TYR A 205 19.96 -16.95 -21.13
C TYR A 205 20.83 -16.08 -20.22
N GLN A 206 20.17 -15.12 -19.57
CA GLN A 206 20.72 -14.31 -18.50
C GLN A 206 20.00 -14.64 -17.19
N LYS A 207 20.78 -14.75 -16.10
CA LYS A 207 20.21 -14.92 -14.76
C LYS A 207 19.98 -13.58 -14.08
N PHE A 208 18.89 -13.49 -13.35
CA PHE A 208 18.50 -12.33 -12.54
C PHE A 208 18.20 -12.78 -11.12
N SER A 209 18.49 -11.94 -10.12
CA SER A 209 18.14 -12.19 -8.73
C SER A 209 17.12 -11.18 -8.25
N PHE A 210 16.15 -11.64 -7.47
CA PHE A 210 15.13 -10.77 -6.87
C PHE A 210 15.07 -10.96 -5.37
N THR A 211 14.47 -9.99 -4.68
CA THR A 211 14.10 -10.09 -3.27
C THR A 211 12.72 -9.47 -3.08
N VAL A 212 11.80 -10.23 -2.52
CA VAL A 212 10.49 -9.78 -2.06
C VAL A 212 10.51 -9.73 -0.55
N HIS A 213 10.22 -8.56 0.01
CA HIS A 213 10.05 -8.39 1.45
C HIS A 213 8.58 -8.58 1.79
N THR A 214 8.30 -9.45 2.74
CA THR A 214 6.94 -9.66 3.23
C THR A 214 6.74 -8.92 4.55
N PRO A 215 5.50 -8.48 4.85
CA PRO A 215 5.24 -7.78 6.10
C PRO A 215 5.49 -8.69 7.31
N PRO A 216 6.16 -8.19 8.37
CA PRO A 216 6.45 -9.00 9.57
C PRO A 216 5.19 -9.34 10.38
N PHE A 217 4.04 -8.76 10.04
CA PHE A 217 2.74 -8.98 10.68
C PHE A 217 1.83 -9.93 9.88
N LEU A 218 2.38 -10.71 8.94
CA LEU A 218 1.59 -11.77 8.30
C LEU A 218 1.00 -12.71 9.35
N GLU A 219 -0.30 -12.97 9.20
CA GLU A 219 -1.01 -13.91 10.06
C GLU A 219 -0.55 -15.34 9.81
N PRO A 220 -0.66 -16.24 10.81
CA PRO A 220 -0.49 -17.66 10.59
C PRO A 220 -1.38 -18.13 9.44
N ASP A 221 -0.88 -19.06 8.63
CA ASP A 221 -1.51 -19.63 7.45
C ASP A 221 -1.71 -18.64 6.28
N ALA A 222 -1.27 -17.37 6.44
CA ALA A 222 -1.26 -16.42 5.34
C ALA A 222 -0.32 -16.90 4.22
N SER A 223 -0.77 -16.75 2.98
CA SER A 223 -0.04 -17.20 1.79
C SER A 223 0.41 -16.00 0.96
N VAL A 224 1.68 -16.00 0.58
CA VAL A 224 2.28 -15.07 -0.36
C VAL A 224 2.40 -15.78 -1.69
N TYR A 225 1.66 -15.31 -2.69
CA TYR A 225 1.76 -15.84 -4.05
C TYR A 225 2.62 -14.94 -4.92
N PHE A 226 3.39 -15.54 -5.82
CA PHE A 226 4.17 -14.78 -6.79
C PHE A 226 4.33 -15.51 -8.13
N ALA A 227 4.59 -14.73 -9.17
CA ALA A 227 4.93 -15.18 -10.52
C ALA A 227 6.09 -14.34 -11.05
N VAL A 228 6.93 -14.91 -11.91
CA VAL A 228 8.05 -14.19 -12.50
C VAL A 228 7.70 -13.71 -13.89
N TYR A 229 8.18 -12.53 -14.27
CA TYR A 229 7.88 -11.92 -15.56
C TYR A 229 9.14 -11.40 -16.25
N MET A 230 9.01 -11.27 -17.57
CA MET A 230 9.92 -10.51 -18.43
C MET A 230 9.08 -9.61 -19.33
N ARG A 231 9.33 -8.30 -19.30
CA ARG A 231 8.73 -7.33 -20.21
C ARG A 231 9.75 -6.91 -21.25
N THR A 232 9.30 -6.87 -22.49
CA THR A 232 10.06 -6.43 -23.65
C THR A 232 9.17 -5.52 -24.50
N GLU A 233 9.73 -4.84 -25.50
CA GLU A 233 8.92 -4.09 -26.47
C GLU A 233 7.86 -4.95 -27.19
N ARG A 234 8.10 -6.26 -27.29
CA ARG A 234 7.20 -7.21 -27.96
C ARG A 234 6.06 -7.70 -27.06
N GLY A 235 6.06 -7.31 -25.79
CA GLY A 235 5.05 -7.69 -24.80
C GLY A 235 5.64 -8.34 -23.56
N GLU A 236 4.73 -8.89 -22.75
CA GLU A 236 5.05 -9.52 -21.47
C GLU A 236 5.02 -11.04 -21.55
N LEU A 237 6.00 -11.65 -20.91
CA LEU A 237 6.18 -13.08 -20.78
C LEU A 237 6.16 -13.47 -19.31
N TRP A 238 5.50 -14.58 -18.99
CA TRP A 238 5.19 -14.97 -17.61
C TRP A 238 5.50 -16.43 -17.34
N ASP A 239 6.11 -16.70 -16.18
CA ASP A 239 6.09 -18.02 -15.55
C ASP A 239 5.31 -17.92 -14.24
N ASN A 240 4.06 -18.35 -14.33
CA ASN A 240 3.10 -18.43 -13.24
C ASN A 240 2.91 -19.87 -12.73
N ASN A 241 3.93 -20.72 -12.90
CA ASN A 241 3.90 -22.11 -12.46
C ASN A 241 2.67 -22.90 -12.97
N ASP A 242 2.41 -22.83 -14.28
CA ASP A 242 1.27 -23.49 -14.93
C ASP A 242 -0.08 -23.13 -14.25
N GLN A 243 -0.27 -21.82 -13.98
CA GLN A 243 -1.44 -21.22 -13.30
C GLN A 243 -1.56 -21.50 -11.79
N GLN A 244 -0.63 -22.24 -11.19
CA GLN A 244 -0.64 -22.50 -9.74
C GLN A 244 0.01 -21.36 -8.94
N ASN A 245 0.84 -20.54 -9.59
CA ASN A 245 1.77 -19.60 -8.98
C ASN A 245 2.77 -20.27 -8.03
N TYR A 246 3.78 -19.53 -7.61
CA TYR A 246 4.66 -19.93 -6.52
C TYR A 246 4.09 -19.44 -5.20
N CYS A 247 4.21 -20.23 -4.14
CA CYS A 247 3.57 -19.93 -2.85
C CYS A 247 4.56 -20.08 -1.68
N VAL A 248 4.58 -19.09 -0.79
CA VAL A 248 5.26 -19.14 0.50
C VAL A 248 4.22 -18.89 1.59
N GLN A 249 4.14 -19.76 2.58
CA GLN A 249 3.18 -19.70 3.67
C GLN A 249 3.83 -19.21 4.96
N CYS A 250 3.06 -18.51 5.80
CA CYS A 250 3.48 -18.12 7.13
C CYS A 250 3.04 -19.17 8.15
N ASP A 251 3.97 -20.01 8.59
CA ASP A 251 3.70 -21.08 9.55
C ASP A 251 3.93 -20.60 10.99
N ARG A 252 3.28 -21.28 11.93
CA ARG A 252 3.64 -21.20 13.35
C ARG A 252 4.82 -22.13 13.62
N MET A 253 5.89 -21.62 14.23
CA MET A 253 6.94 -22.48 14.79
C MET A 253 6.35 -23.21 16.01
N LEU A 254 6.46 -24.54 16.01
CA LEU A 254 6.08 -25.41 17.12
C LEU A 254 7.10 -25.37 18.26
#